data_AF-A0A9X4D2A7-F1
#
_entry.id   AF-A0A9X4D2A7-F1
#
_cell.length_a   1.000
_cell.length_b   1.000
_cell.length_c   1.000
_cell.angle_alpha   90.00
_cell.angle_beta   90.00
_cell.angle_gamma   90.00
#
_symmetry.space_group_name_H-M   'P 1'
#
loop_
_entity.id
_entity.type
_entity.pdbx_description
1 polymer ?
#
loop_
_entity_poly.entity_id
_entity_poly.type
_entity_poly.pdbx_seq_one_letter_code
_entity_poly.pdbx_strand_id
1 'polypeptide(L)' 'MNLIDCYVTKILGEPYRKFGAWWVDVEYDSWGRTSKTQLMFRTEEAARAAKVGHHFTA' A
#
# COMPACT_ATOMS: atom_id res chain seq x y z
N MET A 1 6.21 -7.35 19.51
CA MET A 1 5.64 -6.29 18.65
C MET A 1 4.49 -6.94 17.90
N ASN A 2 3.24 -6.52 18.13
CA ASN A 2 2.10 -7.11 17.43
C ASN A 2 1.98 -6.42 16.08
N LEU A 3 2.29 -7.14 15.00
CA LEU A 3 2.06 -6.67 13.64
C LEU A 3 0.55 -6.67 13.38
N ILE A 4 0.04 -5.61 12.79
CA ILE A 4 -1.38 -5.51 12.43
C ILE A 4 -1.54 -5.94 10.98
N ASP A 5 -2.46 -6.88 10.73
CA ASP A 5 -2.88 -7.25 9.39
C ASP A 5 -3.68 -6.12 8.75
N CYS A 6 -3.12 -5.56 7.69
CA CYS A 6 -3.70 -4.47 6.92
C CYS A 6 -4.04 -4.98 5.51
N TYR A 7 -5.26 -4.67 5.06
CA TYR A 7 -5.72 -5.07 3.73
C TYR A 7 -6.03 -3.83 2.91
N VAL A 8 -5.38 -3.66 1.76
CA VAL A 8 -5.65 -2.55 0.85
C VAL A 8 -7.08 -2.63 0.35
N THR A 9 -7.90 -1.62 0.63
CA THR A 9 -9.29 -1.50 0.18
C THR A 9 -9.41 -0.65 -1.08
N LYS A 10 -8.48 0.29 -1.30
CA LYS A 10 -8.51 1.18 -2.45
C LYS A 10 -7.12 1.66 -2.85
N ILE A 11 -6.86 1.74 -4.15
CA ILE A 11 -5.69 2.46 -4.68
C ILE A 11 -6.12 3.91 -4.90
N LEU A 12 -5.43 4.86 -4.26
CA LEU A 12 -5.78 6.28 -4.28
C LEU A 12 -5.14 7.04 -5.44
N GLY A 13 -4.06 6.49 -6.02
CA GLY A 13 -3.37 7.10 -7.16
C GLY A 13 -2.49 6.11 -7.92
N GLU A 14 -2.01 6.53 -9.08
CA GLU A 14 -1.06 5.76 -9.86
C GLU A 14 0.31 5.68 -9.14
N PRO A 15 1.08 4.59 -9.33
CA PRO A 15 2.43 4.49 -8.81
C PRO A 15 3.31 5.63 -9.31
N TYR A 16 3.98 6.33 -8.39
CA TYR A 16 4.87 7.43 -8.72
C TYR A 16 6.27 7.20 -8.13
N ARG A 17 7.29 7.70 -8.83
CA ARG A 17 8.68 7.55 -8.39
C ARG A 17 9.12 8.73 -7.55
N LYS A 18 9.55 8.48 -6.30
CA LYS A 18 10.06 9.50 -5.37
C LYS A 18 11.21 8.94 -4.53
N PHE A 19 12.25 9.74 -4.31
CA PHE A 19 13.46 9.35 -3.55
C PHE A 19 14.12 8.05 -4.03
N GLY A 20 14.05 7.76 -5.34
CA GLY A 20 14.62 6.54 -5.91
C GLY A 20 13.78 5.27 -5.71
N ALA A 21 12.60 5.36 -5.10
CA ALA A 21 11.65 4.27 -4.92
C ALA A 21 10.30 4.57 -5.59
N TRP A 22 9.49 3.53 -5.76
CA TRP A 22 8.12 3.64 -6.25
C TRP A 22 7.16 3.71 -5.07
N TRP A 23 6.26 4.68 -5.09
CA TRP A 23 5.29 4.92 -4.04
C TRP A 23 3.89 4.77 -4.61
N VAL A 24 3.01 4.13 -3.83
CA VAL A 24 1.60 3.98 -4.17
C VAL A 24 0.79 4.39 -2.98
N ASP A 25 -0.04 5.41 -3.17
CA ASP A 25 -0.98 5.86 -2.13
C ASP A 25 -2.16 4.89 -2.11
N VAL A 26 -2.39 4.27 -0.96
CA VAL A 26 -3.45 3.27 -0.78
C VAL A 26 -4.27 3.57 0.47
N GLU A 27 -5.54 3.25 0.39
CA GLU A 27 -6.41 3.10 1.53
C GLU A 27 -6.43 1.63 1.92
N TYR A 28 -6.33 1.36 3.22
CA TYR A 28 -6.36 0.02 3.77
C TYR A 28 -7.30 -0.03 4.96
N ASP A 29 -7.91 -1.19 5.18
CA ASP A 29 -8.63 -1.50 6.40
C ASP A 29 -7.71 -2.28 7.34
N SER A 30 -7.68 -1.83 8.59
CA SER A 30 -7.13 -2.61 9.70
C SER A 30 -8.17 -2.71 10.80
N TRP A 31 -8.64 -3.94 11.04
CA TRP A 31 -9.58 -4.27 12.11
C TRP A 31 -10.87 -3.42 12.08
N GLY A 32 -11.39 -3.13 10.88
CA GLY A 32 -12.60 -2.32 10.69
C GLY A 32 -12.37 -0.81 10.74
N ARG A 33 -11.11 -0.36 10.69
CA ARG A 33 -10.75 1.06 10.51
C ARG A 33 -10.02 1.24 9.18
N THR A 34 -10.61 2.07 8.33
CA THR A 34 -9.96 2.51 7.09
C THR A 34 -8.96 3.62 7.37
N SER A 35 -7.73 3.45 6.93
CA SER A 35 -6.65 4.43 7.02
C SER A 35 -5.93 4.55 5.68
N LYS A 36 -5.19 5.64 5.49
CA LYS A 36 -4.41 5.87 4.26
C LYS A 36 -2.93 5.69 4.57
N THR A 37 -2.21 5.02 3.68
CA THR A 37 -0.76 4.86 3.77
C THR A 37 -0.13 4.93 2.38
N GLN A 38 1.19 5.02 2.35
CA GLN A 38 1.98 5.01 1.12
C GLN A 38 2.82 3.73 1.14
N LEU A 39 2.57 2.83 0.19
CA LEU A 39 3.37 1.62 0.03
C LEU A 39 4.60 1.93 -0.81
N MET A 40 5.76 1.58 -0.28
CA MET A 40 7.04 1.74 -0.96
C MET A 40 7.45 0.42 -1.63
N PHE A 41 7.69 0.50 -2.92
CA PHE A 41 8.16 -0.59 -3.76
C PHE A 41 9.52 -0.25 -4.37
N ARG A 42 10.36 -1.27 -4.55
CA ARG A 42 11.67 -1.10 -5.20
C ARG A 42 11.56 -1.04 -6.72
N THR A 43 10.57 -1.72 -7.29
CA THR A 43 10.39 -1.82 -8.74
C THR A 43 9.02 -1.29 -9.14
N GLU A 44 8.93 -0.83 -10.38
CA GLU A 44 7.68 -0.29 -10.92
C GLU A 44 6.63 -1.39 -11.07
N GLU A 45 7.06 -2.59 -11.48
CA GLU A 45 6.16 -3.72 -11.68
C GLU A 45 5.49 -4.13 -10.37
N ALA A 46 6.23 -4.11 -9.26
CA ALA A 46 5.66 -4.39 -7.94
C ALA A 46 4.66 -3.32 -7.50
N ALA A 47 4.97 -2.05 -7.79
CA ALA A 47 4.08 -0.94 -7.50
C ALA A 47 2.79 -0.99 -8.33
N ARG A 48 2.87 -1.37 -9.61
CA ARG A 48 1.69 -1.60 -10.47
C ARG A 48 0.93 -2.89 -10.10
N ALA A 49 1.62 -3.90 -9.56
CA ALA A 49 0.98 -5.11 -9.07
C ALA A 49 0.23 -4.90 -7.76
N ALA A 50 0.47 -3.79 -7.05
CA ALA A 50 -0.31 -3.38 -5.88
C ALA A 50 -1.76 -3.14 -6.30
N LYS A 51 -2.66 -3.94 -5.71
CA LYS A 51 -4.09 -3.91 -6.01
C LYS A 51 -4.90 -3.99 -4.74
N VAL A 52 -6.19 -3.68 -4.85
CA VAL A 52 -7.17 -3.94 -3.80
C VAL A 52 -7.10 -5.42 -3.38
N GLY A 53 -7.07 -5.67 -2.07
CA GLY A 53 -6.84 -6.96 -1.45
C GLY A 53 -5.37 -7.27 -1.14
N HIS A 54 -4.43 -6.37 -1.45
CA HIS A 54 -3.03 -6.55 -1.05
C HIS A 54 -2.92 -6.54 0.47
N HIS A 55 -2.37 -7.62 1.03
CA HIS A 55 -2.12 -7.76 2.45
C HIS A 55 -0.70 -7.30 2.78
N PHE A 56 -0.59 -6.49 3.82
CA PHE A 56 0.69 -6.10 4.38
C PHE A 56 0.57 -6.00 5.90
N THR A 57 1.71 -6.10 6.58
CA THR A 57 1.79 -5.94 8.04
C THR A 57 2.44 -4.61 8.38
N ALA A 58 1.81 -3.85 9.27
CA ALA A 58 2.33 -2.58 9.80
C ALA A 58 2.58 -2.65 11.30
#